data_AF-A0AB34KNF8-F1
#
_entry.id   AF-A0AB34KNF8-F1
#
_cell.length_a   1.000
_cell.length_b   1.000
_cell.length_c   1.000
_cell.angle_alpha   90.00
_cell.angle_beta   90.00
_cell.angle_gamma   90.00
#
_symmetry.space_group_name_H-M   'P 1'
#
loop_
_entity.id
_entity.type
_entity.pdbx_description
1 polymer ?
#
loop_
_entity_poly.entity_id
_entity_poly.type
_entity_poly.pdbx_seq_one_letter_code
_entity_poly.pdbx_strand_id
1 'polypeptide(L)'
;MKYSIAGLAGLAAFATAQGTWPSDLVGTWSTKSNKTLTGPGFFDPLNDELIEPSRTGISYSFTDDGYYESAYYRAIANPTSPDCPGGIMQWQHGKFVKNADGSLTLEPFKVDGRQLLSKPCDGKNAIYTRYNQTETFQKYEVLTDPYHNIPRLNLYQFDGSPVNPMYLAFSPPQMLPTSTLNPMQATASASATGKSNSKRGLDPEVPLGWKVELEKGSTQQVVQHINADRLWWLGLGMTGFGGLLYMGPRRLGIRL
;
A
#
# COMPACT_ATOMS: atom_id res chain seq x y z
N MET A 1 4.69 -66.54 39.43
CA MET A 1 4.95 -65.99 38.08
C MET A 1 3.81 -65.08 37.67
N LYS A 2 3.96 -63.76 37.79
CA LYS A 2 3.16 -62.76 37.08
C LYS A 2 4.10 -61.58 36.79
N TYR A 3 4.41 -61.37 35.52
CA TYR A 3 5.34 -60.34 35.04
C TYR A 3 4.60 -58.99 34.95
N SER A 4 5.10 -57.97 35.63
CA SER A 4 4.70 -56.58 35.40
C SER A 4 5.52 -56.01 34.24
N ILE A 5 4.85 -55.66 33.14
CA ILE A 5 5.44 -54.90 32.04
C ILE A 5 5.08 -53.43 32.29
N ALA A 6 6.07 -52.65 32.72
CA ALA A 6 5.96 -51.19 32.78
C ALA A 6 6.31 -50.62 31.40
N GLY A 7 5.30 -50.12 30.69
CA GLY A 7 5.49 -49.40 29.42
C GLY A 7 5.93 -47.96 29.67
N LEU A 8 7.17 -47.64 29.29
CA LEU A 8 7.65 -46.26 29.21
C LEU A 8 7.15 -45.64 27.91
N ALA A 9 6.13 -44.77 28.01
CA ALA A 9 5.71 -43.90 26.92
C ALA A 9 6.72 -42.75 26.77
N GLY A 10 7.56 -42.81 25.74
CA GLY A 10 8.45 -41.72 25.36
C GLY A 10 7.64 -40.56 24.76
N LEU A 11 7.65 -39.41 25.43
CA LEU A 11 7.20 -38.14 24.88
C LEU A 11 8.20 -37.71 23.79
N ALA A 12 7.83 -37.91 22.52
CA ALA A 12 8.53 -37.28 21.40
C ALA A 12 8.21 -35.78 21.44
N ALA A 13 9.19 -34.97 21.84
CA ALA A 13 9.12 -33.52 21.66
C ALA A 13 9.21 -33.22 20.16
N PHE A 14 8.12 -32.71 19.58
CA PHE A 14 8.15 -32.11 18.25
C PHE A 14 8.93 -30.81 18.35
N ALA A 15 10.23 -30.85 18.02
CA ALA A 15 10.99 -29.65 17.76
C ALA A 15 10.43 -29.01 16.47
N THR A 16 9.76 -27.87 16.58
CA THR A 16 9.52 -27.03 15.42
C THR A 16 10.88 -26.56 14.92
N ALA A 17 11.28 -27.01 13.73
CA ALA A 17 12.47 -26.51 13.06
C ALA A 17 12.31 -25.00 12.85
N GLN A 18 12.90 -24.19 13.73
CA GLN A 18 13.13 -22.78 13.46
C GLN A 18 14.26 -22.74 12.43
N GLY A 19 13.88 -22.74 11.15
CA GLY A 19 14.83 -22.58 10.05
C GLY A 19 15.60 -21.28 10.25
N THR A 20 16.92 -21.32 10.12
CA THR A 20 17.72 -20.11 9.99
C THR A 20 17.24 -19.36 8.75
N TRP A 21 16.69 -18.16 8.96
CA TRP A 21 16.16 -17.34 7.88
C TRP A 21 17.29 -16.85 6.97
N PRO A 22 17.07 -16.79 5.64
CA PRO A 22 18.06 -16.30 4.70
C PRO A 22 18.35 -14.81 4.96
N SER A 23 19.50 -14.51 5.55
CA SER A 23 19.90 -13.13 5.89
C SER A 23 20.13 -12.25 4.67
N ASP A 24 20.40 -12.85 3.51
CA ASP A 24 20.52 -12.20 2.20
C ASP A 24 19.18 -11.68 1.67
N LEU A 25 18.06 -12.25 2.13
CA LEU A 25 16.71 -11.84 1.72
C LEU A 25 16.14 -10.72 2.60
N VAL A 26 16.69 -10.51 3.80
CA VAL A 26 16.17 -9.56 4.78
C VAL A 26 16.32 -8.12 4.28
N GLY A 27 15.20 -7.40 4.23
CA GLY A 27 15.13 -6.03 3.71
C GLY A 27 13.86 -5.76 2.92
N THR A 28 13.68 -4.51 2.55
CA THR A 28 12.60 -4.08 1.64
C THR A 28 13.13 -4.02 0.23
N TRP A 29 12.50 -4.77 -0.66
CA TRP A 29 12.80 -4.86 -2.08
C TRP A 29 11.69 -4.17 -2.85
N SER A 30 12.05 -3.34 -3.83
CA SER A 30 11.08 -2.64 -4.68
C SER A 30 11.51 -2.71 -6.14
N THR A 31 10.54 -2.77 -7.06
CA THR A 31 10.84 -2.67 -8.49
C THR A 31 11.41 -1.28 -8.84
N LYS A 32 11.98 -1.14 -10.03
CA LYS A 32 12.75 0.03 -10.49
C LYS A 32 12.13 1.41 -10.23
N SER A 33 10.80 1.53 -10.11
CA SER A 33 10.17 2.81 -9.81
C SER A 33 10.54 3.34 -8.41
N ASN A 34 10.82 2.44 -7.45
CA ASN A 34 11.10 2.75 -6.04
C ASN A 34 10.04 3.71 -5.43
N LYS A 35 8.78 3.58 -5.88
CA LYS A 35 7.64 4.37 -5.39
C LYS A 35 6.57 3.51 -4.74
N THR A 36 6.45 2.24 -5.11
CA THR A 36 5.65 1.25 -4.39
C THR A 36 6.55 0.60 -3.36
N LEU A 37 6.25 0.83 -2.08
CA LEU A 37 7.02 0.33 -0.94
C LEU A 37 6.03 -0.23 0.08
N THR A 38 6.43 -1.26 0.80
CA THR A 38 5.65 -1.79 1.93
C THR A 38 5.66 -0.85 3.14
N GLY A 39 4.76 -1.10 4.09
CA GLY A 39 4.63 -0.37 5.35
C GLY A 39 3.49 0.67 5.34
N PRO A 40 3.51 1.61 6.30
CA PRO A 40 2.41 2.55 6.52
C PRO A 40 2.20 3.54 5.37
N GLY A 41 3.14 3.63 4.42
CA GLY A 41 2.98 4.44 3.21
C GLY A 41 2.11 3.78 2.13
N PHE A 42 1.75 2.51 2.28
CA PHE A 42 0.93 1.76 1.33
C PHE A 42 -0.39 1.25 1.92
N PHE A 43 -0.41 0.88 3.19
CA PHE A 43 -1.63 0.50 3.89
C PHE A 43 -1.70 1.18 5.25
N ASP A 44 -2.84 1.81 5.54
CA ASP A 44 -3.15 2.38 6.84
C ASP A 44 -4.08 1.43 7.61
N PRO A 45 -3.58 0.71 8.63
CA PRO A 45 -4.39 -0.22 9.40
C PRO A 45 -5.40 0.47 10.34
N LEU A 46 -5.24 1.76 10.64
CA LEU A 46 -6.16 2.49 11.53
C LEU A 46 -7.44 2.88 10.78
N ASN A 47 -7.29 3.34 9.54
CA ASN A 47 -8.40 3.75 8.68
C ASN A 47 -8.87 2.64 7.72
N ASP A 48 -8.18 1.50 7.69
CA ASP A 48 -8.41 0.39 6.76
C ASP A 48 -8.40 0.85 5.29
N GLU A 49 -7.38 1.63 4.91
CA GLU A 49 -7.28 2.27 3.59
C GLU A 49 -5.95 1.93 2.90
N LEU A 50 -6.03 1.70 1.58
CA LEU A 50 -4.87 1.52 0.71
C LEU A 50 -4.42 2.87 0.14
N ILE A 51 -3.15 3.20 0.36
CA ILE A 51 -2.54 4.44 -0.08
C ILE A 51 -1.88 4.26 -1.44
N GLU A 52 -2.47 4.87 -2.46
CA GLU A 52 -1.98 4.74 -3.83
C GLU A 52 -0.55 5.31 -3.95
N PRO A 53 0.43 4.58 -4.48
CA PRO A 53 1.76 5.12 -4.78
C PRO A 53 1.75 6.16 -5.90
N SER A 54 2.87 6.86 -6.12
CA SER A 54 2.98 7.77 -7.29
C SER A 54 3.29 7.06 -8.61
N ARG A 55 3.80 5.82 -8.56
CA ARG A 55 4.08 4.98 -9.73
C ARG A 55 3.79 3.53 -9.42
N THR A 56 3.43 2.78 -10.45
CA THR A 56 3.25 1.33 -10.38
C THR A 56 4.54 0.61 -10.01
N GLY A 57 4.38 -0.54 -9.37
CA GLY A 57 5.48 -1.29 -8.83
C GLY A 57 5.02 -2.47 -7.98
N ILE A 58 6.01 -3.26 -7.58
CA ILE A 58 5.85 -4.38 -6.65
C ILE A 58 6.92 -4.22 -5.60
N SER A 59 6.57 -4.49 -4.35
CA SER A 59 7.51 -4.48 -3.25
C SER A 59 7.25 -5.64 -2.30
N TYR A 60 8.33 -6.19 -1.77
CA TYR A 60 8.31 -7.17 -0.69
C TYR A 60 9.23 -6.72 0.42
N SER A 61 8.81 -6.91 1.65
CA SER A 61 9.69 -6.82 2.81
C SER A 61 9.79 -8.18 3.47
N PHE A 62 11.00 -8.56 3.84
CA PHE A 62 11.29 -9.77 4.60
C PHE A 62 12.06 -9.40 5.86
N THR A 63 11.63 -9.96 6.99
CA THR A 63 12.31 -9.82 8.27
C THR A 63 13.14 -11.06 8.61
N ASP A 64 14.02 -10.89 9.57
CA ASP A 64 14.88 -11.94 10.13
C ASP A 64 14.12 -12.89 11.07
N ASP A 65 12.87 -12.61 11.41
CA ASP A 65 11.98 -13.44 12.25
C ASP A 65 10.95 -14.25 11.45
N GLY A 66 11.03 -14.21 10.11
CA GLY A 66 10.22 -15.05 9.22
C GLY A 66 8.90 -14.45 8.76
N TYR A 67 8.75 -13.13 8.85
CA TYR A 67 7.57 -12.42 8.37
C TYR A 67 7.82 -11.72 7.05
N TYR A 68 6.75 -11.57 6.27
CA TYR A 68 6.79 -10.84 5.02
C TYR A 68 5.61 -9.90 4.87
N GLU A 69 5.81 -8.88 4.06
CA GLU A 69 4.76 -8.01 3.57
C GLU A 69 4.95 -7.84 2.08
N SER A 70 3.85 -7.77 1.33
CA SER A 70 3.84 -7.51 -0.10
C SER A 70 2.90 -6.36 -0.43
N ALA A 71 3.37 -5.49 -1.32
CA ALA A 71 2.63 -4.34 -1.82
C ALA A 71 2.71 -4.34 -3.35
N TYR A 72 1.56 -4.45 -4.01
CA TYR A 72 1.43 -4.47 -5.45
C TYR A 72 0.61 -3.29 -5.90
N TYR A 73 1.11 -2.54 -6.87
CA TYR A 73 0.32 -1.56 -7.60
C TYR A 73 0.57 -1.73 -9.10
N ARG A 74 -0.45 -2.16 -9.83
CA ARG A 74 -0.37 -2.52 -11.25
C ARG A 74 -1.50 -1.87 -12.03
N ALA A 75 -1.18 -1.46 -13.26
CA ALA A 75 -2.21 -1.06 -14.22
C ALA A 75 -2.80 -2.30 -14.89
N ILE A 76 -4.12 -2.29 -15.12
CA ILE A 76 -4.84 -3.30 -15.88
C ILE A 76 -5.19 -2.70 -17.23
N ALA A 77 -4.68 -3.30 -18.30
CA ALA A 77 -4.99 -2.87 -19.65
C ALA A 77 -6.47 -3.12 -19.98
N ASN A 78 -7.11 -2.17 -20.65
CA ASN A 78 -8.47 -2.30 -21.18
C ASN A 78 -8.42 -2.22 -22.71
N PRO A 79 -8.34 -3.35 -23.43
CA PRO A 79 -8.21 -3.33 -24.89
C PRO A 79 -9.47 -2.81 -25.60
N THR A 80 -10.64 -2.90 -24.97
CA THR A 80 -11.90 -2.37 -25.52
C THR A 80 -11.94 -0.85 -25.46
N SER A 81 -11.46 -0.27 -24.35
CA SER A 81 -11.38 1.18 -24.14
C SER A 81 -9.99 1.57 -23.61
N PRO A 82 -8.99 1.75 -24.51
CA PRO A 82 -7.61 2.02 -24.12
C PRO A 82 -7.42 3.32 -23.32
N ASP A 83 -8.32 4.29 -23.50
CA ASP A 83 -8.30 5.58 -22.77
C ASP A 83 -8.68 5.43 -21.28
N CYS A 84 -9.21 4.28 -20.89
CA CYS A 84 -9.64 3.94 -19.52
C CYS A 84 -8.89 2.70 -18.98
N PRO A 85 -7.59 2.80 -18.66
CA PRO A 85 -6.92 1.72 -17.95
C PRO A 85 -7.50 1.56 -16.54
N GLY A 86 -7.58 0.32 -16.08
CA GLY A 86 -7.88 0.03 -14.68
C GLY A 86 -6.61 0.08 -13.82
N GLY A 87 -6.80 0.13 -12.51
CA GLY A 87 -5.71 0.01 -11.53
C GLY A 87 -6.06 -1.06 -10.51
N ILE A 88 -5.07 -1.85 -10.10
CA ILE A 88 -5.21 -2.78 -8.98
C ILE A 88 -4.11 -2.55 -7.96
N MET A 89 -4.52 -2.40 -6.71
CA MET A 89 -3.64 -2.41 -5.56
C MET A 89 -3.93 -3.62 -4.71
N GLN A 90 -2.88 -4.31 -4.27
CA GLN A 90 -3.00 -5.47 -3.39
C GLN A 90 -1.96 -5.37 -2.29
N TRP A 91 -2.41 -5.60 -1.06
CA TRP A 91 -1.60 -5.64 0.13
C TRP A 91 -1.85 -6.95 0.85
N GLN A 92 -0.79 -7.61 1.29
CA GLN A 92 -0.89 -8.74 2.20
C GLN A 92 0.40 -8.91 2.98
N HIS A 93 0.28 -9.43 4.19
CA HIS A 93 1.40 -9.74 5.08
C HIS A 93 1.15 -11.07 5.78
N GLY A 94 2.22 -11.69 6.26
CA GLY A 94 2.16 -13.01 6.87
C GLY A 94 3.52 -13.59 7.16
N LYS A 95 3.63 -14.92 7.06
CA LYS A 95 4.85 -15.67 7.30
C LYS A 95 5.42 -16.20 6.00
N PHE A 96 6.74 -16.18 5.88
CA PHE A 96 7.41 -16.84 4.77
C PHE A 96 8.17 -18.07 5.27
N VAL A 97 8.38 -19.05 4.41
CA VAL A 97 9.17 -20.24 4.69
C VAL A 97 10.07 -20.53 3.48
N LYS A 98 11.36 -20.69 3.73
CA LYS A 98 12.29 -21.25 2.75
C LYS A 98 12.25 -22.77 2.89
N ASN A 99 11.74 -23.44 1.86
CA ASN A 99 11.64 -24.89 1.82
C ASN A 99 13.02 -25.52 1.55
N ALA A 100 13.15 -26.81 1.87
CA ALA A 100 14.42 -27.55 1.71
C ALA A 100 14.87 -27.70 0.25
N ASP A 101 13.93 -27.61 -0.71
CA ASP A 101 14.18 -27.61 -2.15
C ASP A 101 14.68 -26.25 -2.69
N GLY A 102 14.75 -25.23 -1.85
CA GLY A 102 15.13 -23.86 -2.22
C GLY A 102 13.96 -22.99 -2.69
N SER A 103 12.74 -23.52 -2.72
CA SER A 103 11.54 -22.74 -2.98
C SER A 103 11.18 -21.84 -1.80
N LEU A 104 10.45 -20.76 -2.06
CA LEU A 104 10.01 -19.79 -1.07
C LEU A 104 8.48 -19.76 -1.07
N THR A 105 7.88 -20.11 0.07
CA THR A 105 6.42 -20.06 0.27
C THR A 105 6.06 -18.87 1.15
N LEU A 106 5.07 -18.08 0.72
CA LEU A 106 4.52 -16.93 1.42
C LEU A 106 3.07 -17.23 1.82
N GLU A 107 2.83 -17.36 3.13
CA GLU A 107 1.50 -17.63 3.68
C GLU A 107 0.95 -16.37 4.39
N PRO A 108 -0.08 -15.71 3.82
CA PRO A 108 -0.64 -14.49 4.39
C PRO A 108 -1.51 -14.77 5.62
N PHE A 109 -1.66 -13.76 6.47
CA PHE A 109 -2.73 -13.74 7.47
C PHE A 109 -4.07 -13.54 6.77
N LYS A 110 -4.89 -14.60 6.77
CA LYS A 110 -6.13 -14.72 5.97
C LYS A 110 -7.14 -13.56 6.12
N VAL A 111 -7.09 -12.83 7.24
CA VAL A 111 -8.05 -11.76 7.58
C VAL A 111 -7.55 -10.36 7.24
N ASP A 112 -6.25 -10.22 6.96
CA ASP A 112 -5.61 -8.92 6.85
C ASP A 112 -5.45 -8.45 5.41
N GLY A 113 -5.23 -9.33 4.44
CA GLY A 113 -4.97 -8.87 3.07
C GLY A 113 -6.12 -8.04 2.48
N ARG A 114 -5.75 -7.01 1.71
CA ARG A 114 -6.64 -6.00 1.11
C ARG A 114 -6.35 -5.85 -0.37
N GLN A 115 -7.39 -5.60 -1.15
CA GLN A 115 -7.30 -5.33 -2.57
C GLN A 115 -8.26 -4.21 -2.96
N LEU A 116 -7.75 -3.23 -3.69
CA LEU A 116 -8.51 -2.15 -4.29
C LEU A 116 -8.46 -2.29 -5.81
N LEU A 117 -9.62 -2.43 -6.44
CA LEU A 117 -9.77 -2.49 -7.88
C LEU A 117 -10.46 -1.23 -8.39
N SER A 118 -9.72 -0.44 -9.15
CA SER A 118 -10.19 0.77 -9.83
C SER A 118 -10.49 0.46 -11.30
N LYS A 119 -11.71 0.78 -11.73
CA LYS A 119 -12.13 0.70 -13.13
C LYS A 119 -12.91 1.95 -13.51
N PRO A 120 -12.25 3.00 -14.03
CA PRO A 120 -12.88 4.31 -14.24
C PRO A 120 -14.01 4.29 -15.28
N CYS A 121 -13.99 3.34 -16.22
CA CYS A 121 -15.02 3.20 -17.23
C CYS A 121 -16.24 2.37 -16.76
N ASP A 122 -16.11 1.55 -15.72
CA ASP A 122 -17.21 0.71 -15.21
C ASP A 122 -18.00 1.41 -14.09
N GLY A 123 -17.40 2.41 -13.43
CA GLY A 123 -18.03 3.15 -12.34
C GLY A 123 -17.16 4.29 -11.79
N LYS A 124 -17.75 5.09 -10.90
CA LYS A 124 -17.05 6.23 -10.26
C LYS A 124 -16.25 5.84 -9.01
N ASN A 125 -16.51 4.65 -8.48
CA ASN A 125 -15.91 4.15 -7.24
C ASN A 125 -15.04 2.92 -7.54
N ALA A 126 -13.95 2.78 -6.80
CA ALA A 126 -13.18 1.55 -6.71
C ALA A 126 -13.85 0.56 -5.76
N ILE A 127 -13.61 -0.71 -6.03
CA ILE A 127 -14.09 -1.84 -5.25
C ILE A 127 -12.98 -2.24 -4.28
N TYR A 128 -13.24 -2.11 -2.98
CA TYR A 128 -12.33 -2.56 -1.92
C TYR A 128 -12.79 -3.90 -1.36
N THR A 129 -11.92 -4.90 -1.44
CA THR A 129 -12.22 -6.29 -1.06
C THR A 129 -11.08 -6.88 -0.24
N ARG A 130 -11.38 -7.95 0.48
CA ARG A 130 -10.34 -8.74 1.16
C ARG A 130 -9.56 -9.57 0.14
N TYR A 131 -8.27 -9.72 0.39
CA TYR A 131 -7.35 -10.49 -0.44
C TYR A 131 -6.62 -11.52 0.41
N ASN A 132 -6.47 -12.73 -0.12
CA ASN A 132 -5.79 -13.81 0.54
C ASN A 132 -5.28 -14.78 -0.53
N GLN A 133 -4.00 -14.65 -0.86
CA GLN A 133 -3.37 -15.53 -1.82
C GLN A 133 -2.00 -15.96 -1.31
N THR A 134 -1.87 -17.25 -1.05
CA THR A 134 -0.57 -17.88 -0.81
C THR A 134 0.26 -17.80 -2.10
N GLU A 135 1.47 -17.26 -2.01
CA GLU A 135 2.41 -17.19 -3.13
C GLU A 135 3.50 -18.25 -2.93
N THR A 136 3.92 -18.90 -4.02
CA THR A 136 5.03 -19.86 -3.99
C THR A 136 5.96 -19.54 -5.14
N PHE A 137 7.22 -19.29 -4.80
CA PHE A 137 8.30 -19.09 -5.75
C PHE A 137 9.13 -20.36 -5.84
N GLN A 138 9.38 -20.82 -7.06
CA GLN A 138 10.20 -22.00 -7.28
C GLN A 138 11.63 -21.81 -6.78
N LYS A 139 12.16 -20.60 -6.95
CA LYS A 139 13.49 -20.20 -6.49
C LYS A 139 13.57 -18.68 -6.33
N TYR A 140 14.53 -18.23 -5.53
CA TYR A 140 14.92 -16.82 -5.45
C TYR A 140 16.44 -16.70 -5.63
N GLU A 141 16.89 -15.53 -6.07
CA GLU A 141 18.30 -15.25 -6.26
C GLU A 141 18.58 -13.81 -5.83
N VAL A 142 19.54 -13.63 -4.92
CA VAL A 142 20.04 -12.32 -4.50
C VAL A 142 21.43 -12.13 -5.09
N LEU A 143 21.60 -11.08 -5.88
CA LEU A 143 22.84 -10.78 -6.58
C LEU A 143 23.06 -9.27 -6.63
N THR A 144 24.31 -8.82 -6.74
CA THR A 144 24.60 -7.40 -6.99
C THR A 144 24.48 -7.11 -8.48
N ASP A 145 23.62 -6.17 -8.86
CA ASP A 145 23.46 -5.79 -10.27
C ASP A 145 24.78 -5.22 -10.82
N PRO A 146 25.39 -5.82 -11.86
CA PRO A 146 26.67 -5.36 -12.39
C PRO A 146 26.62 -3.95 -12.99
N TYR A 147 25.44 -3.47 -13.37
CA TYR A 147 25.30 -2.13 -13.95
C TYR A 147 25.17 -1.04 -12.87
N HIS A 148 24.27 -1.23 -11.89
CA HIS A 148 24.02 -0.23 -10.85
C HIS A 148 24.82 -0.44 -9.56
N ASN A 149 25.48 -1.60 -9.37
CA ASN A 149 26.17 -2.01 -8.14
C ASN A 149 25.28 -2.01 -6.88
N ILE A 150 23.98 -2.29 -7.05
CA ILE A 150 23.00 -2.34 -5.97
C ILE A 150 22.50 -3.79 -5.82
N PRO A 151 22.20 -4.28 -4.60
CA PRO A 151 21.58 -5.59 -4.43
C PRO A 151 20.26 -5.69 -5.19
N ARG A 152 20.12 -6.78 -5.94
CA ARG A 152 18.96 -7.14 -6.76
C ARG A 152 18.41 -8.49 -6.31
N LEU A 153 17.11 -8.53 -6.09
CA LEU A 153 16.34 -9.74 -5.83
C LEU A 153 15.59 -10.14 -7.11
N ASN A 154 15.86 -11.36 -7.56
CA ASN A 154 15.11 -12.04 -8.61
C ASN A 154 14.25 -13.12 -7.97
N LEU A 155 12.93 -13.03 -8.15
CA LEU A 155 11.98 -14.07 -7.78
C LEU A 155 11.51 -14.81 -9.03
N TYR A 156 11.30 -16.11 -8.92
CA TYR A 156 10.78 -16.94 -10.00
C TYR A 156 9.49 -17.58 -9.52
N GLN A 157 8.41 -17.38 -10.26
CA GLN A 157 7.07 -17.91 -9.96
C GLN A 157 7.08 -19.45 -9.87
N PHE A 158 5.94 -20.03 -9.48
CA PHE A 158 5.79 -21.49 -9.35
C PHE A 158 6.08 -22.25 -10.67
N ASP A 159 5.88 -21.61 -11.82
CA ASP A 159 6.14 -22.12 -13.17
C ASP A 159 7.58 -21.88 -13.64
N GLY A 160 8.41 -21.22 -12.83
CA GLY A 160 9.77 -20.81 -13.16
C GLY A 160 9.86 -19.50 -13.96
N SER A 161 8.73 -18.86 -14.28
CA SER A 161 8.73 -17.56 -14.96
C SER A 161 9.32 -16.47 -14.05
N PRO A 162 10.26 -15.64 -14.54
CA PRO A 162 10.84 -14.59 -13.73
C PRO A 162 9.81 -13.50 -13.42
N VAL A 163 9.79 -13.05 -12.17
CA VAL A 163 9.09 -11.83 -11.75
C VAL A 163 9.99 -10.62 -12.06
N ASN A 164 9.37 -9.45 -12.15
CA ASN A 164 10.04 -8.16 -12.26
C ASN A 164 11.21 -8.08 -11.27
N PRO A 165 12.44 -7.75 -11.71
CA PRO A 165 13.58 -7.64 -10.79
C PRO A 165 13.34 -6.50 -9.79
N MET A 166 13.71 -6.75 -8.55
CA MET A 166 13.56 -5.81 -7.45
C MET A 166 14.93 -5.43 -6.89
N TYR A 167 15.04 -4.22 -6.35
CA TYR A 167 16.27 -3.68 -5.79
C TYR A 167 16.04 -3.36 -4.32
N LEU A 168 17.10 -3.50 -3.52
CA LEU A 168 17.03 -3.20 -2.10
C LEU A 168 16.76 -1.71 -1.90
N ALA A 169 15.62 -1.38 -1.29
CA ALA A 169 15.19 -0.03 -0.95
C ALA A 169 15.54 0.32 0.50
N PHE A 170 15.33 -0.59 1.45
CA PHE A 170 15.61 -0.38 2.87
C PHE A 170 16.20 -1.61 3.55
N SER A 171 17.13 -1.36 4.49
CA SER A 171 17.69 -2.31 5.44
C SER A 171 17.97 -1.53 6.74
N PRO A 172 17.21 -1.72 7.84
CA PRO A 172 16.19 -2.77 8.11
C PRO A 172 14.91 -2.67 7.26
N PRO A 173 14.12 -3.75 7.15
CA PRO A 173 12.89 -3.78 6.37
C PRO A 173 11.83 -2.82 6.93
N GLN A 174 11.12 -2.15 6.02
CA GLN A 174 9.98 -1.27 6.30
C GLN A 174 8.67 -2.01 6.03
N MET A 175 7.95 -2.37 7.09
CA MET A 175 6.66 -3.06 7.00
C MET A 175 5.78 -2.74 8.23
N LEU A 176 4.50 -3.06 8.16
CA LEU A 176 3.56 -2.96 9.26
C LEU A 176 3.84 -4.00 10.35
N PRO A 177 3.29 -3.85 11.57
CA PRO A 177 3.51 -4.80 12.65
C PRO A 177 3.14 -6.24 12.26
N THR A 178 3.97 -7.19 12.65
CA THR A 178 3.90 -8.63 12.28
C THR A 178 2.79 -9.41 12.99
N SER A 179 1.90 -8.73 13.72
CA SER A 179 0.72 -9.30 14.36
C SER A 179 -0.50 -9.19 13.45
N THR A 180 -1.48 -10.09 13.61
CA THR A 180 -2.78 -9.94 12.96
C THR A 180 -3.40 -8.58 13.29
N LEU A 181 -3.63 -7.75 12.28
CA LEU A 181 -4.08 -6.37 12.45
C LEU A 181 -5.60 -6.29 12.65
N ASN A 182 -6.34 -7.19 12.00
CA ASN A 182 -7.80 -7.27 12.09
C ASN A 182 -8.25 -8.66 12.60
N PRO A 183 -8.12 -8.95 13.91
CA PRO A 183 -8.60 -10.21 14.45
C PRO A 183 -10.12 -10.28 14.28
N MET A 184 -10.59 -11.16 13.38
CA MET A 184 -11.98 -11.61 13.44
C MET A 184 -12.12 -12.37 14.75
N GLN A 185 -13.03 -11.96 15.64
CA GLN A 185 -13.37 -12.71 16.84
C GLN A 185 -13.69 -14.15 16.44
N ALA A 186 -12.73 -15.05 16.64
CA ALA A 186 -13.00 -16.47 16.64
C ALA A 186 -13.99 -16.69 17.78
N THR A 187 -15.12 -17.30 17.48
CA THR A 187 -16.11 -17.75 18.43
C THR A 187 -15.45 -18.67 19.46
N ALA A 188 -14.95 -18.07 20.54
CA ALA A 188 -14.72 -18.76 21.80
C ALA A 188 -16.11 -19.04 22.39
N SER A 189 -16.41 -20.32 22.56
CA SER A 189 -17.64 -20.79 23.17
C SER A 189 -17.89 -20.13 24.54
N ALA A 190 -19.11 -19.62 24.72
CA ALA A 190 -19.84 -19.31 25.95
C ALA A 190 -19.34 -18.16 26.86
N SER A 191 -20.03 -17.01 26.82
CA SER A 191 -21.00 -16.62 27.85
C SER A 191 -21.74 -15.31 27.50
N ALA A 192 -23.08 -15.41 27.54
CA ALA A 192 -24.11 -14.38 27.79
C ALA A 192 -24.08 -12.99 27.09
N THR A 193 -25.12 -12.80 26.27
CA THR A 193 -25.96 -11.59 26.13
C THR A 193 -25.34 -10.34 25.52
N GLY A 194 -25.51 -10.20 24.20
CA GLY A 194 -25.46 -8.92 23.50
C GLY A 194 -26.00 -9.08 22.08
N LYS A 195 -27.31 -8.83 21.88
CA LYS A 195 -27.88 -8.71 20.53
C LYS A 195 -27.28 -7.47 19.86
N SER A 196 -26.42 -7.67 18.88
CA SER A 196 -26.13 -6.67 17.86
C SER A 196 -26.32 -7.30 16.49
N ASN A 197 -27.39 -6.89 15.81
CA ASN A 197 -27.65 -7.21 14.42
C ASN A 197 -26.64 -6.46 13.54
N SER A 198 -25.50 -7.06 13.25
CA SER A 198 -24.65 -6.56 12.16
C SER A 198 -25.22 -7.06 10.84
N LYS A 199 -25.94 -6.16 10.14
CA LYS A 199 -26.28 -6.35 8.74
C LYS A 199 -24.95 -6.51 7.98
N ARG A 200 -24.84 -7.62 7.26
CA ARG A 200 -23.84 -7.89 6.21
C ARG A 200 -23.79 -6.68 5.26
N GLY A 201 -22.83 -5.79 5.51
CA GLY A 201 -22.64 -4.55 4.76
C GLY A 201 -21.88 -4.84 3.47
N LEU A 202 -22.35 -4.19 2.40
CA LEU A 202 -21.75 -4.14 1.08
C LEU A 202 -20.26 -3.77 1.16
N ASP A 203 -19.48 -4.28 0.21
CA ASP A 203 -18.06 -3.95 0.05
C ASP A 203 -17.87 -2.42 0.11
N PRO A 204 -16.93 -1.91 0.91
CA PRO A 204 -16.72 -0.47 1.02
C PRO A 204 -16.24 0.06 -0.33
N GLU A 205 -17.06 0.90 -0.97
CA GLU A 205 -16.71 1.59 -2.21
C GLU A 205 -15.82 2.79 -1.88
N VAL A 206 -14.61 2.81 -2.42
CA VAL A 206 -13.65 3.92 -2.24
C VAL A 206 -13.72 4.82 -3.47
N PRO A 207 -14.01 6.12 -3.35
CA PRO A 207 -14.08 7.02 -4.50
C PRO A 207 -12.72 7.17 -5.17
N LEU A 208 -12.68 7.16 -6.51
CA LEU A 208 -11.47 7.16 -7.36
C LEU A 208 -10.64 8.47 -7.35
N GLY A 209 -10.77 9.32 -6.34
CA GLY A 209 -10.30 10.71 -6.40
C GLY A 209 -9.60 11.27 -5.16
N TRP A 210 -9.42 10.52 -4.07
CA TRP A 210 -8.96 11.10 -2.80
C TRP A 210 -7.53 11.68 -2.89
N LYS A 211 -6.68 11.12 -3.76
CA LYS A 211 -5.31 11.60 -3.98
C LYS A 211 -5.22 12.92 -4.73
N VAL A 212 -6.23 13.25 -5.54
CA VAL A 212 -6.30 14.53 -6.25
C VAL A 212 -6.70 15.66 -5.30
N GLU A 213 -7.43 15.36 -4.23
CA GLU A 213 -7.87 16.36 -3.25
C GLU A 213 -6.76 16.69 -2.22
N LEU A 214 -5.92 15.72 -1.85
CA LEU A 214 -4.87 15.93 -0.83
C LEU A 214 -3.66 16.72 -1.37
N GLU A 215 -3.24 16.51 -2.62
CA GLU A 215 -2.21 17.37 -3.26
C GLU A 215 -2.77 18.75 -3.67
N LYS A 216 -4.10 18.87 -3.86
CA LYS A 216 -4.76 20.19 -4.03
C LYS A 216 -4.95 20.94 -2.71
N GLY A 217 -5.00 20.24 -1.58
CA GLY A 217 -5.24 20.81 -0.26
C GLY A 217 -4.10 21.69 0.29
N SER A 218 -2.87 21.52 -0.18
CA SER A 218 -1.70 22.24 0.35
C SER A 218 -1.30 23.49 -0.45
N THR A 219 -1.61 23.53 -1.76
CA THR A 219 -1.13 24.61 -2.65
C THR A 219 -2.23 25.32 -3.44
N GLN A 220 -3.47 24.81 -3.44
CA GLN A 220 -4.54 25.37 -4.27
C GLN A 220 -5.59 26.21 -3.52
N GLN A 221 -5.57 26.23 -2.18
CA GLN A 221 -6.61 26.95 -1.42
C GLN A 221 -6.38 28.46 -1.25
N VAL A 222 -5.18 28.98 -1.52
CA VAL A 222 -4.94 30.44 -1.41
C VAL A 222 -5.36 31.20 -2.68
N VAL A 223 -5.47 30.52 -3.84
CA VAL A 223 -5.68 31.20 -5.14
C VAL A 223 -7.14 31.12 -5.64
N GLN A 224 -7.97 30.22 -5.13
CA GLN A 224 -9.27 29.91 -5.75
C GLN A 224 -10.47 30.77 -5.30
N HIS A 225 -10.33 31.74 -4.39
CA HIS A 225 -11.47 32.56 -3.94
C HIS A 225 -11.35 34.06 -4.22
N ILE A 226 -10.42 34.47 -5.08
CA ILE A 226 -10.37 35.86 -5.54
C ILE A 226 -11.45 36.03 -6.62
N ASN A 227 -12.56 36.65 -6.24
CA ASN A 227 -13.61 37.04 -7.18
C ASN A 227 -13.01 38.01 -8.21
N ALA A 228 -12.78 37.52 -9.43
CA ALA A 228 -12.13 38.25 -10.52
C ALA A 228 -12.84 39.58 -10.83
N ASP A 229 -14.17 39.62 -10.65
CA ASP A 229 -15.01 40.80 -10.85
C ASP A 229 -14.69 41.88 -9.80
N ARG A 230 -14.53 41.49 -8.53
CA ARG A 230 -14.08 42.42 -7.47
C ARG A 230 -12.67 42.92 -7.71
N LEU A 231 -11.76 42.06 -8.17
CA LEU A 231 -10.37 42.44 -8.43
C LEU A 231 -10.28 43.41 -9.62
N TRP A 232 -11.09 43.20 -10.65
CA TRP A 232 -11.23 44.08 -11.80
C TRP A 232 -11.76 45.46 -11.42
N TRP A 233 -12.83 45.51 -10.61
CA TRP A 233 -13.37 46.77 -10.08
C TRP A 233 -12.38 47.49 -9.15
N LEU A 234 -11.60 46.75 -8.35
CA LEU A 234 -10.52 47.31 -7.53
C LEU A 234 -9.43 47.96 -8.40
N GLY A 235 -9.01 47.29 -9.48
CA GLY A 235 -8.04 47.82 -10.44
C GLY A 235 -8.51 49.10 -11.13
N LEU A 236 -9.78 49.15 -11.56
CA LEU A 236 -10.40 50.35 -12.11
C LEU A 236 -10.46 51.49 -11.08
N GLY A 237 -10.79 51.18 -9.83
CA GLY A 237 -10.82 52.15 -8.74
C GLY A 237 -9.44 52.74 -8.45
N MET A 238 -8.39 51.91 -8.35
CA MET A 238 -7.02 52.38 -8.12
C MET A 238 -6.48 53.20 -9.29
N THR A 239 -6.81 52.82 -10.53
CA THR A 239 -6.38 53.56 -11.73
C THR A 239 -7.11 54.91 -11.84
N GLY A 240 -8.42 54.94 -11.57
CA GLY A 240 -9.21 56.16 -11.56
C GLY A 240 -8.77 57.14 -10.47
N PHE A 241 -8.58 56.66 -9.24
CA PHE A 241 -8.10 57.46 -8.11
C PHE A 241 -6.66 57.95 -8.33
N GLY A 242 -5.78 57.08 -8.86
CA GLY A 242 -4.42 57.46 -9.25
C GLY A 242 -4.39 58.54 -10.34
N GLY A 243 -5.27 58.45 -11.34
CA GLY A 243 -5.43 59.47 -12.37
C GLY A 243 -5.93 60.82 -11.81
N LEU A 244 -6.89 60.78 -10.88
CA LEU A 244 -7.42 61.97 -10.20
C LEU A 244 -6.39 62.62 -9.27
N LEU A 245 -5.50 61.85 -8.64
CA LEU A 245 -4.37 62.39 -7.88
C LEU A 245 -3.27 62.93 -8.79
N TYR A 246 -2.99 62.27 -9.91
CA TYR A 246 -1.97 62.70 -10.87
C TYR A 246 -2.37 63.98 -11.60
N MET A 247 -3.65 64.14 -11.95
CA MET A 247 -4.22 65.34 -12.58
C MET A 247 -4.98 66.25 -11.61
N GLY A 248 -4.92 65.95 -10.30
CA GLY A 248 -5.53 66.72 -9.23
C GLY A 248 -4.90 68.10 -9.04
N PRO A 249 -5.40 68.91 -8.09
CA PRO A 249 -5.56 70.37 -8.18
C PRO A 249 -4.27 71.22 -8.16
N ARG A 250 -3.11 70.63 -8.46
CA ARG A 250 -1.88 71.39 -8.72
C ARG A 250 -1.73 71.81 -10.19
N ARG A 251 -2.63 71.40 -11.10
CA ARG A 251 -2.63 71.81 -12.52
C ARG A 251 -3.92 72.42 -13.06
N LEU A 252 -4.92 72.67 -12.20
CA LEU A 252 -6.08 73.51 -12.54
C LEU A 252 -6.12 74.62 -11.51
N GLY A 253 -5.74 75.83 -11.91
CA GLY A 253 -5.58 77.00 -11.05
C GLY A 253 -6.89 77.49 -10.41
N ILE A 254 -7.42 76.69 -9.48
CA ILE A 254 -8.54 77.06 -8.61
C ILE A 254 -7.92 77.45 -7.27
N ARG A 255 -7.83 78.77 -7.05
CA ARG A 255 -7.62 79.34 -5.72
C ARG A 255 -8.88 79.12 -4.90
N LEU A 256 -8.71 78.63 -3.67
CA LEU A 256 -9.71 78.71 -2.60
C LEU A 256 -10.17 80.16 -2.41
#